data_AF-A0A4P5YVS8-F1
#
_entry.id   AF-A0A4P5YVS8-F1
#
_cell.length_a   1.000
_cell.length_b   1.000
_cell.length_c   1.000
_cell.angle_alpha   90.00
_cell.angle_beta   90.00
_cell.angle_gamma   90.00
#
_symmetry.space_group_name_H-M   'P 1'
#
loop_
_entity.id
_entity.type
_entity.pdbx_description
1 polymer ?
#
loop_
_entity_poly.entity_id
_entity_poly.type
_entity_poly.pdbx_seq_one_letter_code
_entity_poly.pdbx_strand_id
1 'polypeptide(L)'
;MKIYCFRACLVAWVLLLQLPFNSFGQGTAFSYQGRLSVGGTPATGTYQFEFTLWDSLSGGVPASAVVLTTPAGVSVSNGLFTVILDFGAGALNGAPRCNMSATASGNP
;
A
#
# COMPACT_ATOMS: atom_id res chain seq x y z
N MET A 1 -47.63 15.24 -29.90
CA MET A 1 -46.54 16.01 -29.27
C MET A 1 -46.17 15.57 -27.84
N LYS A 2 -46.76 14.50 -27.27
CA LYS A 2 -46.43 14.00 -25.90
C LYS A 2 -45.35 12.91 -25.86
N ILE A 3 -45.14 12.18 -26.96
CA ILE A 3 -44.18 11.06 -27.06
C ILE A 3 -42.72 11.55 -27.19
N TYR A 4 -42.50 12.75 -27.75
CA TYR A 4 -41.18 13.32 -27.98
C TYR A 4 -40.57 13.90 -26.70
N CYS A 5 -41.38 14.44 -25.79
CA CYS A 5 -40.93 14.85 -24.44
C CYS A 5 -40.43 13.66 -23.62
N PHE A 6 -41.12 12.51 -23.69
CA PHE A 6 -40.71 11.32 -22.94
C PHE A 6 -39.39 10.72 -23.47
N ARG A 7 -39.22 10.70 -24.80
CA ARG A 7 -37.96 10.28 -25.45
C ARG A 7 -36.80 11.23 -25.17
N ALA A 8 -37.05 12.54 -25.14
CA ALA A 8 -36.03 13.54 -24.79
C ALA A 8 -35.57 13.42 -23.33
N CYS A 9 -36.48 13.11 -22.41
CA CYS A 9 -36.16 12.93 -20.99
C CYS A 9 -35.33 11.65 -20.75
N LEU A 10 -35.63 10.57 -21.48
CA LEU A 10 -34.88 9.30 -21.41
C LEU A 10 -33.45 9.47 -21.97
N VAL A 11 -33.27 10.22 -23.05
CA VAL A 11 -31.94 10.52 -23.62
C VAL A 11 -31.13 11.40 -22.66
N ALA A 12 -31.75 12.40 -22.03
CA ALA A 12 -31.09 13.23 -21.03
C ALA A 12 -30.66 12.41 -19.78
N TRP A 13 -31.47 11.45 -19.36
CA TRP A 13 -31.13 10.52 -18.27
C TRP A 13 -29.95 9.60 -18.60
N VAL A 14 -29.89 9.08 -19.82
CA VAL A 14 -28.78 8.21 -20.27
C VAL A 14 -27.47 9.01 -20.39
N LEU A 15 -27.52 10.27 -20.85
CA LEU A 15 -26.34 11.15 -20.94
C LEU A 15 -25.78 11.56 -19.57
N LEU A 16 -26.63 11.68 -18.53
CA LEU A 16 -26.21 12.00 -17.16
C LEU A 16 -25.54 10.82 -16.44
N LEU A 17 -25.75 9.58 -16.91
CA LEU A 17 -25.14 8.36 -16.39
C LEU A 17 -23.70 8.11 -16.89
N GLN A 18 -23.19 8.96 -17.79
CA GLN A 18 -21.86 8.78 -18.39
C GLN A 18 -20.77 9.64 -17.75
N LEU A 19 -21.04 10.32 -16.64
CA LEU A 19 -20.02 11.10 -15.94
C LEU A 19 -18.95 10.13 -15.41
N PRO A 20 -17.69 10.22 -15.87
CA PRO A 20 -16.63 9.43 -15.28
C PRO A 20 -16.43 9.93 -13.85
N PHE A 21 -16.84 9.12 -12.88
CA PHE A 21 -16.37 9.27 -11.52
C PHE A 21 -14.88 9.01 -11.57
N ASN A 22 -14.07 10.07 -11.51
CA ASN A 22 -12.67 9.92 -11.22
C ASN A 22 -12.59 9.32 -9.82
N SER A 23 -12.31 8.02 -9.74
CA SER A 23 -11.95 7.40 -8.49
C SER A 23 -10.62 8.02 -8.08
N PHE A 24 -10.62 8.86 -7.05
CA PHE A 24 -9.39 9.18 -6.36
C PHE A 24 -8.89 7.86 -5.77
N GLY A 25 -7.81 7.33 -6.34
CA GLY A 25 -7.14 6.17 -5.77
C GLY A 25 -6.81 6.46 -4.31
N GLN A 26 -7.02 5.47 -3.44
CA GLN A 26 -6.56 5.52 -2.06
C GLN A 26 -5.09 5.92 -2.06
N GLY A 27 -4.68 6.80 -1.13
CA GLY A 27 -3.28 7.17 -0.99
C GLY A 27 -2.39 5.93 -0.92
N THR A 28 -1.13 6.07 -1.34
CA THR A 28 -0.17 4.95 -1.42
C THR A 28 0.34 4.50 -0.04
N ALA A 29 0.03 5.28 1.00
CA ALA A 29 0.32 4.97 2.38
C ALA A 29 -0.68 3.94 2.97
N PHE A 30 -0.14 2.91 3.62
CA PHE A 30 -0.92 1.91 4.34
C PHE A 30 -0.31 1.60 5.72
N SER A 31 -1.13 1.11 6.65
CA SER A 31 -0.66 0.67 7.96
C SER A 31 -0.16 -0.77 7.90
N TYR A 32 1.03 -1.01 8.44
CA TYR A 32 1.63 -2.33 8.56
C TYR A 32 1.89 -2.66 10.02
N GLN A 33 1.32 -3.78 10.49
CA GLN A 33 1.56 -4.33 11.81
C GLN A 33 2.40 -5.60 11.69
N GLY A 34 3.51 -5.65 12.41
CA GLY A 34 4.42 -6.78 12.41
C GLY A 34 4.79 -7.21 13.83
N ARG A 35 5.48 -8.35 13.90
CA ARG A 35 6.05 -8.88 15.14
C ARG A 35 7.56 -9.04 15.03
N LEU A 36 8.29 -8.50 16.00
CA LEU A 36 9.73 -8.65 16.15
C LEU A 36 10.05 -9.55 17.35
N SER A 37 10.91 -10.54 17.11
CA SER A 37 11.49 -11.38 18.15
C SER A 37 13.01 -11.34 18.04
N VAL A 38 13.71 -11.21 19.17
CA VAL A 38 15.17 -11.20 19.24
C VAL A 38 15.59 -12.35 20.16
N GLY A 39 16.43 -13.27 19.67
CA GLY A 39 16.86 -14.43 20.48
C GLY A 39 15.72 -15.35 20.93
N GLY A 40 14.60 -15.38 20.20
CA GLY A 40 13.43 -16.20 20.52
C GLY A 40 12.43 -15.56 21.50
N THR A 41 12.73 -14.38 22.06
CA THR A 41 11.80 -13.64 22.92
C THR A 41 11.18 -12.45 22.19
N PRO A 42 9.94 -12.04 22.51
CA PRO A 42 9.33 -10.84 21.92
C PRO A 42 10.13 -9.59 22.30
N ALA A 43 10.54 -8.81 21.30
CA ALA A 43 11.36 -7.61 21.53
C ALA A 43 10.54 -6.49 22.19
N THR A 44 11.15 -5.71 23.06
CA THR A 44 10.57 -4.46 23.58
C THR A 44 11.67 -3.41 23.55
N GLY A 45 11.37 -2.23 23.01
CA GLY A 45 12.39 -1.20 22.79
C GLY A 45 12.13 -0.38 21.53
N THR A 46 13.12 0.40 21.12
CA THR A 46 13.03 1.24 19.92
C THR A 46 13.92 0.67 18.83
N TYR A 47 13.32 0.35 17.68
CA TYR A 47 14.01 -0.29 16.55
C TYR A 47 13.84 0.51 15.28
N GLN A 48 14.89 0.56 14.47
CA GLN A 48 14.80 1.02 13.10
C GLN A 48 14.42 -0.14 12.20
N PHE A 49 13.45 0.10 11.33
CA PHE A 49 12.99 -0.89 10.35
C PHE A 49 13.33 -0.40 8.95
N GLU A 50 13.86 -1.33 8.16
CA GLU A 50 14.03 -1.18 6.72
C GLU A 50 13.09 -2.16 6.03
N PHE A 51 12.20 -1.63 5.18
CA PHE A 51 11.28 -2.41 4.39
C PHE A 51 11.69 -2.37 2.93
N THR A 52 11.83 -3.54 2.33
CA THR A 52 12.19 -3.64 0.92
C THR A 52 11.06 -4.30 0.16
N LEU A 53 10.55 -3.62 -0.85
CA LEU A 53 9.54 -4.13 -1.78
C LEU A 53 10.23 -4.53 -3.08
N TRP A 54 9.98 -5.75 -3.55
CA TRP A 54 10.47 -6.27 -4.82
C TRP A 54 9.31 -6.57 -5.76
N ASP A 55 9.46 -6.16 -7.01
CA ASP A 55 8.67 -6.67 -8.11
C ASP A 55 9.32 -7.96 -8.62
N SER A 56 8.60 -9.07 -8.48
CA SER A 56 9.00 -10.31 -9.10
C SER A 56 8.52 -10.25 -10.56
N LEU A 57 9.35 -9.78 -11.49
CA LEU A 57 9.10 -10.01 -12.92
C LEU A 57 9.68 -11.38 -13.32
N SER A 58 8.97 -12.15 -14.14
CA SER A 58 9.33 -13.56 -14.47
C SER A 58 10.68 -13.59 -15.15
N GLY A 59 11.63 -14.37 -14.64
CA GLY A 59 12.85 -14.70 -15.39
C GLY A 59 14.18 -14.21 -14.81
N GLY A 60 14.27 -13.88 -13.52
CA GLY A 60 15.56 -13.77 -12.83
C GLY A 60 16.29 -12.43 -12.92
N VAL A 61 15.63 -11.37 -13.38
CA VAL A 61 16.10 -9.99 -13.22
C VAL A 61 15.21 -9.33 -12.17
N PRO A 62 15.76 -8.82 -11.04
CA PRO A 62 14.96 -8.08 -10.08
C PRO A 62 14.38 -6.85 -10.79
N ALA A 63 13.06 -6.78 -10.93
CA ALA A 63 12.44 -5.49 -11.17
C ALA A 63 12.66 -4.65 -9.90
N SER A 64 13.01 -3.39 -10.11
CA SER A 64 13.55 -2.45 -9.13
C SER A 64 13.03 -2.65 -7.70
N ALA A 65 13.95 -2.73 -6.74
CA ALA A 65 13.58 -2.76 -5.33
C ALA A 65 13.31 -1.34 -4.81
N VAL A 66 12.22 -1.14 -4.08
CA VAL A 66 11.95 0.11 -3.36
C VAL A 66 12.23 -0.13 -1.87
N VAL A 67 13.21 0.59 -1.33
CA VAL A 67 13.60 0.52 0.08
C VAL A 67 12.99 1.70 0.82
N LEU A 68 12.29 1.41 1.92
CA LEU A 68 11.71 2.38 2.83
C LEU A 68 12.27 2.17 4.23
N THR A 69 13.04 3.14 4.71
CA THR A 69 13.56 3.15 6.07
C THR A 69 12.69 4.03 6.96
N THR A 70 12.35 3.56 8.15
CA THR A 70 11.60 4.36 9.11
C THR A 70 12.46 5.53 9.61
N PRO A 71 12.03 6.80 9.44
CA PRO A 71 12.85 7.97 9.79
C PRO A 71 12.99 8.19 11.30
N ALA A 72 12.09 7.63 12.10
CA ALA A 72 12.16 7.62 13.56
C ALA A 72 12.17 6.18 14.06
N GLY A 73 12.93 5.91 15.12
CA GLY A 73 12.92 4.61 15.77
C GLY A 73 11.49 4.24 16.16
N VAL A 74 11.05 3.06 15.73
CA VAL A 74 9.72 2.53 15.94
C VAL A 74 9.66 1.86 17.29
N SER A 75 8.70 2.26 18.12
CA SER A 75 8.44 1.61 19.40
C SER A 75 7.87 0.21 19.18
N VAL A 76 8.51 -0.77 19.78
CA VAL A 76 8.09 -2.17 19.81
C VAL A 76 7.70 -2.51 21.24
N SER A 77 6.53 -3.12 21.43
CA SER A 77 6.05 -3.55 22.76
C SER A 77 5.58 -5.00 22.68
N ASN A 78 6.17 -5.88 23.51
CA ASN A 78 5.87 -7.32 23.49
C ASN A 78 5.98 -7.94 22.08
N GLY A 79 6.94 -7.45 21.31
CA GLY A 79 7.21 -7.81 19.92
C GLY A 79 6.31 -7.12 18.91
N LEU A 80 5.20 -6.48 19.30
CA LEU A 80 4.28 -5.86 18.36
C LEU A 80 4.74 -4.44 17.99
N PHE A 81 4.64 -4.10 16.70
CA PHE A 81 4.86 -2.74 16.22
C PHE A 81 3.87 -2.40 15.11
N THR A 82 3.65 -1.10 14.88
CA THR A 82 2.81 -0.61 13.79
C THR A 82 3.46 0.61 13.18
N VAL A 83 3.53 0.62 11.85
CA VAL A 83 4.14 1.69 11.06
C VAL A 83 3.23 2.05 9.89
N ILE A 84 3.35 3.27 9.41
CA ILE A 84 2.74 3.69 8.14
C ILE A 84 3.82 3.58 7.08
N LEU A 85 3.57 2.77 6.05
CA LEU A 85 4.48 2.56 4.93
C LEU A 85 3.90 3.21 3.69
N ASP A 86 4.73 3.95 2.97
CA ASP A 86 4.38 4.55 1.69
C ASP A 86 5.55 4.37 0.72
N PHE A 87 5.36 3.51 -0.28
CA PHE A 87 6.36 3.23 -1.32
C PHE A 87 6.21 4.17 -2.53
N GLY A 88 5.23 5.07 -2.50
CA GLY A 88 4.90 5.96 -3.60
C GLY A 88 4.05 5.30 -4.70
N ALA A 89 3.64 6.14 -5.65
CA ALA A 89 2.78 5.72 -6.76
C ALA A 89 3.47 4.70 -7.67
N GLY A 90 2.77 3.62 -8.01
CA GLY A 90 3.25 2.60 -8.93
C GLY A 90 4.13 1.51 -8.31
N ALA A 91 4.52 1.62 -7.03
CA ALA A 91 5.26 0.57 -6.34
C ALA A 91 4.40 -0.70 -6.10
N LEU A 92 3.13 -0.50 -5.77
CA LEU A 92 2.12 -1.55 -5.67
C LEU A 92 1.17 -1.47 -6.87
N ASN A 93 1.70 -1.69 -8.07
CA ASN A 93 0.97 -1.59 -9.34
C ASN A 93 -0.01 -2.74 -9.63
N GLY A 94 -0.24 -3.64 -8.66
CA GLY A 94 -1.10 -4.81 -8.84
C GLY A 94 -0.46 -5.95 -9.63
N ALA A 95 0.86 -5.94 -9.83
CA ALA A 95 1.59 -7.09 -10.35
C ALA A 95 1.27 -8.35 -9.50
N PRO A 96 1.18 -9.53 -10.12
CA PRO A 96 0.72 -10.75 -9.44
C PRO A 96 1.63 -11.24 -8.29
N ARG A 97 2.74 -10.55 -8.02
CA ARG A 97 3.83 -10.99 -7.13
C ARG A 97 4.72 -9.82 -6.73
N CYS A 98 4.21 -9.01 -5.82
CA CYS A 98 5.01 -8.09 -5.03
C CYS A 98 5.44 -8.80 -3.74
N ASN A 99 6.74 -8.84 -3.46
CA ASN A 99 7.29 -9.43 -2.24
C ASN A 99 7.85 -8.32 -1.35
N MET A 100 7.68 -8.44 -0.03
CA MET A 100 8.22 -7.49 0.95
C MET A 100 9.02 -8.21 2.03
N SER A 101 10.16 -7.65 2.43
CA SER A 101 10.86 -8.04 3.66
C SER A 101 11.00 -6.86 4.60
N ALA A 102 11.20 -7.17 5.87
CA ALA A 102 11.55 -6.19 6.89
C ALA A 102 12.82 -6.64 7.62
N THR A 103 13.78 -5.73 7.77
CA THR A 103 14.97 -5.93 8.60
C THR A 103 14.92 -4.92 9.74
N ALA A 104 15.11 -5.40 10.97
CA ALA A 104 15.13 -4.55 12.16
C ALA A 104 16.55 -4.40 12.70
N SER A 105 16.93 -3.19 13.08
CA SER A 105 18.19 -2.87 13.74
C SER A 105 17.91 -1.94 14.93
N GLY A 106 18.45 -2.25 16.11
CA GLY A 106 18.20 -1.45 17.30
C GLY A 106 18.77 -2.10 18.55
N ASN A 107 18.93 -1.29 19.60
CA ASN A 107 19.34 -1.75 20.91
C ASN A 107 18.08 -2.10 21.71
N PRO A 108 17.99 -3.29 22.34
CA PRO A 108 16.87 -3.62 23.24
C PRO A 108 16.74 -2.62 24.40
#